data_AF-A0A2E0ER06-F1
#
_entry.id   AF-A0A2E0ER06-F1
#
_cell.length_a   1.000
_cell.length_b   1.000
_cell.length_c   1.000
_cell.angle_alpha   90.00
_cell.angle_beta   90.00
_cell.angle_gamma   90.00
#
_symmetry.space_group_name_H-M   'P 1'
#
loop_
_entity.id
_entity.type
_entity.pdbx_description
1 polymer ?
#
loop_
_entity_poly.entity_id
_entity_poly.type
_entity_poly.pdbx_seq_one_letter_code
_entity_poly.pdbx_strand_id
1 'polypeptide(L)'
;MVKRDPKVGTGKKPKGSDRRLYTDENPKDTVSIKFATPTDARKTVAKVKKINKPYARKIQILTVMEQRAKVMGKTQVVSIAKKAKEALKKARKVG
;
A
#
# COMPACT_ATOMS: atom_id res chain seq x y z
N MET A 1 -36.00 -16.08 -12.14
CA MET A 1 -35.45 -16.30 -10.79
C MET A 1 -34.36 -15.25 -10.55
N VAL A 2 -34.63 -14.23 -9.73
CA VAL A 2 -33.66 -13.16 -9.47
C VAL A 2 -32.48 -13.76 -8.73
N LYS A 3 -31.29 -13.69 -9.32
CA LYS A 3 -30.05 -14.23 -8.76
C LYS A 3 -29.76 -13.43 -7.47
N ARG A 4 -29.57 -14.11 -6.34
CA ARG A 4 -29.26 -13.45 -5.06
C ARG A 4 -28.03 -12.56 -5.22
N ASP A 5 -28.03 -11.39 -4.58
CA ASP A 5 -26.87 -10.49 -4.56
C ASP A 5 -25.65 -11.26 -4.04
N PRO A 6 -24.47 -11.10 -4.67
CA PRO A 6 -23.28 -11.81 -4.24
C PRO A 6 -22.90 -11.34 -2.82
N LYS A 7 -22.57 -12.27 -1.92
CA LYS A 7 -22.08 -11.94 -0.57
C LYS A 7 -20.80 -11.10 -0.58
N VAL A 8 -20.06 -11.23 -1.68
CA VAL A 8 -18.78 -10.60 -1.92
C VAL A 8 -18.88 -9.67 -3.11
N GLY A 9 -18.24 -8.52 -3.03
CA GLY A 9 -18.23 -7.52 -4.08
C GLY A 9 -17.47 -8.06 -5.26
N THR A 10 -18.14 -7.98 -6.41
CA THR A 10 -17.61 -8.50 -7.67
C THR A 10 -17.03 -7.38 -8.53
N GLY A 11 -17.07 -6.13 -8.05
CA GLY A 11 -16.78 -4.93 -8.83
C GLY A 11 -17.76 -4.70 -10.00
N LYS A 12 -18.78 -5.55 -10.18
CA LYS A 12 -19.77 -5.50 -11.26
C LYS A 12 -21.18 -5.39 -10.68
N LYS A 13 -22.04 -4.56 -11.29
CA LYS A 13 -23.47 -4.45 -10.90
C LYS A 13 -24.18 -5.78 -11.23
N PRO A 14 -24.80 -6.46 -10.25
CA PRO A 14 -25.60 -7.65 -10.55
C PRO A 14 -26.79 -7.29 -11.46
N LYS A 15 -27.08 -8.11 -12.47
CA LYS A 15 -28.27 -7.90 -13.33
C LYS A 15 -29.53 -8.05 -12.48
N GLY A 16 -30.37 -7.01 -12.44
CA GLY A 16 -31.62 -6.98 -11.66
C GLY A 16 -31.49 -6.46 -10.22
N SER A 17 -30.31 -5.98 -9.80
CA SER A 17 -30.11 -5.30 -8.52
C SER A 17 -29.87 -3.81 -8.75
N ASP A 18 -30.44 -2.93 -7.93
CA ASP A 18 -30.19 -1.48 -8.05
C ASP A 18 -28.83 -1.08 -7.44
N ARG A 19 -28.29 -1.91 -6.55
CA ARG A 19 -27.05 -1.64 -5.81
C ARG A 19 -25.81 -2.06 -6.60
N ARG A 20 -24.79 -1.18 -6.67
CA ARG A 20 -23.41 -1.56 -7.03
C ARG A 20 -22.69 -2.04 -5.77
N LEU A 21 -22.47 -3.35 -5.64
CA LEU A 21 -21.64 -3.87 -4.56
C LEU A 21 -20.16 -3.67 -4.91
N TYR A 22 -19.64 -2.48 -4.61
CA TYR A 22 -18.19 -2.20 -4.61
C TYR A 22 -17.60 -2.70 -3.30
N THR A 23 -17.39 -4.02 -3.19
CA THR A 23 -16.31 -4.50 -2.32
C THR A 23 -15.25 -5.08 -3.23
N ASP A 24 -14.13 -4.36 -3.35
CA ASP A 24 -12.93 -4.90 -3.96
C ASP A 24 -12.33 -5.81 -2.87
N GLU A 25 -12.82 -7.04 -2.80
CA GLU A 25 -12.63 -7.90 -1.62
C GLU A 25 -11.18 -8.29 -1.36
N ASN A 26 -10.30 -8.10 -2.34
CA ASN A 26 -8.87 -8.15 -2.11
C ASN A 26 -8.16 -7.49 -3.30
N PRO A 27 -7.88 -6.18 -3.25
CA PRO A 27 -7.21 -5.54 -4.37
C PRO A 27 -5.83 -6.20 -4.49
N LYS A 28 -5.54 -6.84 -5.62
CA LYS A 28 -4.23 -7.51 -5.90
C LYS A 28 -3.03 -6.55 -5.74
N ASP A 29 -3.29 -5.25 -5.66
CA ASP A 29 -2.29 -4.20 -5.48
C ASP A 29 -2.22 -3.59 -4.07
N THR A 30 -2.95 -4.15 -3.10
CA THR A 30 -2.86 -3.69 -1.71
C THR A 30 -1.55 -4.15 -1.07
N VAL A 31 -0.80 -3.19 -0.50
CA VAL A 31 0.39 -3.46 0.30
C VAL A 31 0.16 -2.99 1.73
N SER A 32 0.05 -3.95 2.65
CA SER A 32 -0.03 -3.63 4.07
C SER A 32 1.29 -3.06 4.60
N ILE A 33 1.20 -1.89 5.23
CA ILE A 33 2.31 -1.16 5.85
C ILE A 33 2.05 -0.97 7.35
N LYS A 34 3.10 -1.16 8.16
CA LYS A 34 3.07 -0.86 9.60
C LYS A 34 4.11 0.21 9.91
N PHE A 35 3.70 1.22 10.67
CA PHE A 35 4.55 2.36 11.03
C PHE A 35 4.23 2.88 12.45
N ALA A 36 3.70 1.99 13.30
CA ALA A 36 3.41 2.28 14.69
C ALA A 36 4.71 2.62 15.45
N THR A 37 5.71 1.75 15.33
CA THR A 37 7.04 1.90 15.92
C THR A 37 8.15 2.05 14.85
N PRO A 38 9.35 2.51 15.22
CA PRO A 38 10.51 2.51 14.33
C PRO A 38 10.86 1.10 13.83
N THR A 39 10.70 0.08 14.67
CA THR A 39 10.93 -1.33 14.30
C THR A 39 9.95 -1.80 13.23
N ASP A 40 8.67 -1.46 13.37
CA ASP A 40 7.66 -1.74 12.34
C ASP A 40 7.97 -1.05 11.02
N ALA A 41 8.39 0.22 11.09
CA ALA A 41 8.77 0.97 9.91
C ALA A 41 9.95 0.31 9.17
N ARG A 42 10.98 -0.16 9.89
CA ARG A 42 12.11 -0.91 9.29
C ARG A 42 11.65 -2.21 8.64
N LYS A 43 10.76 -2.97 9.30
CA LYS A 43 10.17 -4.21 8.74
C LYS A 43 9.38 -3.91 7.47
N THR A 44 8.57 -2.85 7.48
CA THR A 44 7.83 -2.38 6.30
C THR A 44 8.76 -1.99 5.17
N VAL A 45 9.82 -1.23 5.43
CA VAL A 45 10.83 -0.88 4.41
C VAL A 45 11.46 -2.15 3.81
N ALA A 46 11.87 -3.11 4.64
CA ALA A 46 12.48 -4.35 4.18
C ALA A 46 11.51 -5.14 3.29
N LYS A 47 10.24 -5.24 3.67
CA LYS A 47 9.18 -5.82 2.84
C LYS A 47 9.05 -5.09 1.51
N VAL A 48 8.90 -3.76 1.51
CA VAL A 48 8.71 -2.95 0.29
C VAL A 48 9.91 -3.04 -0.67
N LYS A 49 11.14 -3.19 -0.16
CA LYS A 49 12.30 -3.42 -1.03
C LYS A 49 12.22 -4.78 -1.74
N LYS A 50 11.73 -5.82 -1.07
CA LYS A 50 11.66 -7.21 -1.57
C LYS A 50 10.44 -7.50 -2.45
N ILE A 51 9.32 -6.81 -2.28
CA ILE A 51 8.11 -7.11 -3.10
C ILE A 51 8.37 -6.94 -4.60
N ASN A 52 7.75 -7.80 -5.40
CA ASN A 52 7.76 -7.71 -6.86
C ASN A 52 6.76 -6.64 -7.34
N LYS A 53 7.10 -5.38 -7.12
CA LYS A 53 6.35 -4.21 -7.60
C LYS A 53 7.31 -3.23 -8.30
N PRO A 54 6.83 -2.46 -9.29
CA PRO A 54 7.66 -1.48 -9.98
C PRO A 54 8.29 -0.46 -9.03
N TYR A 55 9.44 0.10 -9.41
CA TYR A 55 10.13 1.14 -8.63
C TYR A 55 9.19 2.28 -8.20
N ALA A 56 8.39 2.80 -9.15
CA ALA A 56 7.44 3.88 -8.88
C ALA A 56 6.46 3.50 -7.76
N ARG A 57 5.97 2.25 -7.76
CA ARG A 57 5.03 1.76 -6.75
C ARG A 57 5.69 1.63 -5.37
N LYS A 58 6.94 1.16 -5.32
CA LYS A 58 7.72 1.12 -4.07
C LYS A 58 7.90 2.53 -3.47
N ILE A 59 8.20 3.53 -4.31
CA ILE A 59 8.33 4.93 -3.87
C ILE A 59 7.01 5.51 -3.37
N GLN A 60 5.89 5.24 -4.05
CA GLN A 60 4.56 5.67 -3.59
C GLN A 60 4.24 5.14 -2.19
N ILE A 61 4.45 3.84 -1.96
CA ILE A 61 4.18 3.21 -0.66
C ILE A 61 5.02 3.86 0.45
N LEU A 62 6.31 4.08 0.21
CA LEU A 62 7.20 4.74 1.18
C LEU A 62 6.81 6.21 1.42
N THR A 63 6.30 6.90 0.40
CA THR A 63 5.85 8.29 0.51
C THR A 63 4.58 8.40 1.36
N VAL A 64 3.62 7.49 1.19
CA VAL A 64 2.43 7.43 2.04
C VAL A 64 2.81 7.18 3.50
N MET A 65 3.74 6.25 3.75
CA MET A 65 4.25 6.00 5.09
C MET A 65 4.91 7.24 5.70
N GLU A 66 5.74 7.96 4.93
CA GLU A 66 6.39 9.19 5.37
C GLU A 66 5.40 10.29 5.70
N GLN A 67 4.42 10.56 4.83
CA GLN A 67 3.42 11.59 5.04
C GLN A 67 2.58 11.32 6.29
N ARG A 68 2.08 10.08 6.45
CA ARG A 68 1.32 9.70 7.64
C ARG A 68 2.15 9.81 8.91
N ALA A 69 3.41 9.38 8.88
CA ALA A 69 4.33 9.53 9.99
C ALA A 69 4.60 11.00 10.34
N LYS A 70 4.71 11.88 9.33
CA LYS A 70 4.90 13.32 9.51
C LYS A 70 3.70 13.97 10.18
N VAL A 71 2.48 13.67 9.72
CA VAL A 71 1.23 14.14 10.35
C VAL A 71 1.13 13.69 11.80
N MET A 72 1.58 12.47 12.10
CA MET A 72 1.59 11.92 13.46
C MET A 72 2.80 12.33 14.33
N GLY A 73 3.68 13.21 13.86
CA GLY A 73 4.86 13.65 14.62
C GLY A 73 5.95 12.58 14.82
N LYS A 74 5.92 11.46 14.08
CA LYS A 74 6.84 10.33 14.22
C LYS A 74 8.15 10.56 13.46
N THR A 75 8.98 11.47 13.94
CA THR A 75 10.23 11.93 13.29
C THR A 75 11.19 10.79 12.89
N GLN A 76 11.36 9.78 13.75
CA GLN A 76 12.23 8.62 13.44
C GLN A 76 11.69 7.80 12.26
N VAL A 77 10.37 7.60 12.19
CA VAL A 77 9.72 6.86 11.09
C VAL A 77 9.84 7.63 9.78
N VAL A 78 9.69 8.96 9.81
CA VAL A 78 9.92 9.84 8.67
C VAL A 78 11.36 9.68 8.15
N SER A 79 12.35 9.72 9.04
CA SER A 79 13.77 9.54 8.68
C SER A 79 14.02 8.17 8.04
N ILE A 80 13.44 7.10 8.59
CA ILE A 80 13.53 5.75 8.03
C ILE A 80 12.95 5.69 6.61
N ALA A 81 11.76 6.26 6.40
CA ALA A 81 11.10 6.30 5.09
C ALA A 81 11.93 7.08 4.05
N LYS A 82 12.44 8.25 4.44
CA LYS A 82 13.29 9.10 3.59
C LYS A 82 14.56 8.37 3.14
N LYS A 83 15.30 7.79 4.10
CA LYS A 83 16.51 6.99 3.82
C LYS A 83 16.21 5.80 2.90
N ALA A 84 15.06 5.14 3.07
CA ALA A 84 14.65 4.04 2.21
C ALA A 84 14.40 4.48 0.76
N LYS A 85 13.75 5.63 0.54
CA LYS A 85 13.53 6.19 -0.80
C LYS A 85 14.86 6.56 -1.47
N GLU A 86 15.78 7.18 -0.73
CA GLU A 86 17.12 7.52 -1.22
C GLU A 86 17.92 6.28 -1.62
N ALA A 87 17.89 5.21 -0.80
CA ALA A 87 18.55 3.96 -1.11
C ALA A 87 18.00 3.33 -2.41
N LEU A 88 16.68 3.32 -2.61
CA LEU A 88 16.06 2.83 -3.85
C LEU A 88 16.43 3.71 -5.06
N LYS A 89 16.49 5.04 -4.88
CA LYS A 89 16.92 5.98 -5.94
C LYS A 89 18.36 5.72 -6.36
N LYS A 90 19.26 5.50 -5.39
CA LYS A 90 20.67 5.17 -5.65
C LYS A 90 20.80 3.83 -6.37
N ALA A 91 20.13 2.78 -5.88
CA ALA A 91 20.15 1.46 -6.51
C ALA A 91 19.68 1.49 -7.97
N ARG A 92 18.69 2.33 -8.30
CA ARG A 92 18.22 2.50 -9.68
C ARG A 92 19.20 3.24 -10.59
N LYS A 93 20.06 4.11 -10.06
CA LYS A 93 21.04 4.86 -10.86
C LYS A 93 22.30 4.04 -11.19
N VAL A 94 22.52 2.94 -10.48
CA VAL A 94 23.73 2.13 -10.56
C VAL A 94 23.53 0.89 -11.44
N GLY A 95 22.30 0.63 -11.91
CA GLY A 95 21.98 -0.42 -12.89
C GLY A 95 21.36 0.19 -14.13
#